data_AF-A0AAD5FBP6-F1
#
_entry.id   AF-A0AAD5FBP6-F1
#
_cell.length_a   1.000
_cell.length_b   1.000
_cell.length_c   1.000
_cell.angle_alpha   90.00
_cell.angle_beta   90.00
_cell.angle_gamma   90.00
#
_symmetry.space_group_name_H-M   'P 1'
#
loop_
_entity.id
_entity.type
_entity.pdbx_description
1 polymer ?
#
loop_
_entity_poly.entity_id
_entity_poly.type
_entity_poly.pdbx_seq_one_letter_code
_entity_poly.pdbx_strand_id
1 'polypeptide(L)'
;MVSPKQQPNQVSKCKVCHQKELIHQGKANLSAMKERISAAERKWPYKVLSQQREPVKQNQKKQAPKQNFLQMLVCFMQSGFAFPEALSEAALERTARLDLSDALDLSEMTYVDLARSLCEALELSELQLSGCFSLKHLPPEEREHMASLRQQDLKLLRRQLAMHNNLAQNKAQLLQESQREIQTLRDSQAAAQQLQIELSSELAKMKLETNTLRQALENTQTQLQHGTNHRKRMVAYTAHTITHTQSHMHTYTLTHSHTHTLTHSHTHTHTHTLLQNRKL
;
A
#
# COMPACT_ATOMS: atom_id res chain seq x y z
N MET A 1 46.78 21.28 18.89
CA MET A 1 45.48 20.94 19.51
C MET A 1 44.43 21.89 18.98
N VAL A 2 43.49 21.41 18.17
CA VAL A 2 42.29 22.17 17.75
C VAL A 2 41.10 21.21 17.68
N SER A 3 40.01 21.58 18.36
CA SER A 3 38.79 20.79 18.58
C SER A 3 37.92 20.57 17.33
N PRO A 4 37.11 19.49 17.29
CA PRO A 4 36.19 19.20 16.19
C PRO A 4 34.86 19.95 16.35
N LYS A 5 34.42 20.64 15.29
CA LYS A 5 33.09 21.28 15.20
C LYS A 5 32.08 20.33 14.55
N GLN A 6 30.94 20.15 15.22
CA GLN A 6 29.74 19.49 14.75
C GLN A 6 29.06 20.29 13.63
N GLN A 7 28.49 19.59 12.63
CA GLN A 7 27.51 20.12 11.68
C GLN A 7 26.22 19.28 11.77
N PRO A 8 25.06 19.90 12.04
CA PRO A 8 23.76 19.27 11.83
C PRO A 8 23.01 19.88 10.63
N ASN A 9 22.04 19.12 10.10
CA ASN A 9 20.90 19.54 9.27
C ASN A 9 21.10 19.84 7.77
N GLN A 10 21.00 18.80 6.92
CA GLN A 10 20.59 18.97 5.50
C GLN A 10 19.52 17.98 4.99
N VAL A 11 19.00 17.05 5.80
CA VAL A 11 18.17 15.95 5.28
C VAL A 11 16.67 16.29 5.12
N SER A 12 16.18 17.41 5.68
CA SER A 12 14.74 17.74 5.72
C SER A 12 14.22 18.65 4.60
N LYS A 13 15.09 19.22 3.73
CA LYS A 13 14.66 20.12 2.63
C LYS A 13 14.31 19.41 1.32
N CYS A 14 14.74 18.17 1.10
CA CYS A 14 14.55 17.49 -0.20
C CYS A 14 13.13 16.93 -0.43
N LYS A 15 12.40 16.53 0.62
CA LYS A 15 11.09 15.86 0.44
C LYS A 15 9.95 16.83 0.07
N VAL A 16 9.96 18.04 0.63
CA VAL A 16 8.90 19.05 0.39
C VAL A 16 9.00 19.66 -1.01
N CYS A 17 10.21 19.82 -1.55
CA CYS A 17 10.41 20.33 -2.90
C CYS A 17 9.89 19.32 -3.95
N HIS A 18 10.21 18.03 -3.76
CA HIS A 18 9.79 16.97 -4.67
C HIS A 18 8.28 16.78 -4.70
N GLN A 19 7.60 16.89 -3.56
CA GLN A 19 6.15 16.78 -3.49
C GLN A 19 5.43 17.96 -4.16
N LYS A 20 6.00 19.17 -4.07
CA LYS A 20 5.48 20.34 -4.80
C LYS A 20 5.65 20.19 -6.31
N GLU A 21 6.80 19.68 -6.76
CA GLU A 21 7.08 19.39 -8.17
C GLU A 21 6.04 18.42 -8.75
N LEU A 22 5.76 17.32 -8.05
CA LEU A 22 4.76 16.31 -8.47
C LEU A 22 3.35 16.90 -8.55
N ILE A 23 2.98 17.77 -7.62
CA ILE A 23 1.67 18.45 -7.63
C ILE A 23 1.58 19.43 -8.80
N HIS A 24 2.65 20.17 -9.09
CA HIS A 24 2.69 21.08 -10.23
C HIS A 24 2.62 20.32 -11.56
N GLN A 25 3.34 19.21 -11.67
CA GLN A 25 3.31 18.35 -12.86
C GLN A 25 1.94 17.68 -13.05
N GLY A 26 1.30 17.22 -11.97
CA GLY A 26 -0.06 16.71 -12.00
C GLY A 26 -1.08 17.76 -12.47
N LYS A 27 -0.96 19.01 -12.01
CA LYS A 27 -1.81 20.12 -12.46
C LYS A 27 -1.61 20.46 -13.94
N ALA A 28 -0.36 20.50 -14.40
CA ALA A 28 -0.04 20.77 -15.80
C ALA A 28 -0.57 19.67 -16.74
N ASN A 29 -0.49 18.42 -16.33
CA ASN A 29 -1.03 17.29 -17.09
C ASN A 29 -2.57 17.34 -17.17
N LEU A 30 -3.24 17.72 -16.08
CA LEU A 30 -4.69 17.88 -16.06
C LEU A 30 -5.15 19.04 -16.94
N SER A 31 -4.45 20.18 -16.96
CA SER A 31 -4.79 21.28 -17.86
C SER A 31 -4.60 20.91 -19.32
N ALA A 32 -3.49 20.23 -19.66
CA ALA A 32 -3.24 19.76 -21.03
C ALA A 32 -4.30 18.75 -21.49
N MET A 33 -4.76 17.87 -20.58
CA MET A 33 -5.82 16.91 -20.89
C MET A 33 -7.18 17.59 -21.11
N LYS A 34 -7.53 18.57 -20.26
CA LYS A 34 -8.76 19.36 -20.43
C LYS A 34 -8.78 20.12 -21.75
N GLU A 35 -7.64 20.69 -22.15
CA GLU A 35 -7.53 21.41 -23.42
C GLU A 35 -7.69 20.47 -24.62
N ARG A 36 -7.11 19.26 -24.56
CA ARG A 36 -7.31 18.22 -25.57
C ARG A 36 -8.77 17.76 -25.67
N ILE A 37 -9.46 17.61 -24.54
CA ILE A 37 -10.90 17.28 -24.51
C ILE A 37 -11.71 18.40 -25.14
N SER A 38 -11.49 19.67 -24.76
CA SER A 38 -12.21 20.80 -25.36
C SER A 38 -11.92 20.96 -26.86
N ALA A 39 -10.70 20.67 -27.31
CA ALA A 39 -10.37 20.66 -28.74
C ALA A 39 -11.06 19.52 -29.50
N ALA A 40 -11.23 18.36 -28.87
CA ALA A 40 -11.99 17.23 -29.43
C ALA A 40 -13.50 17.53 -29.46
N GLU A 41 -14.05 18.15 -28.41
CA GLU A 41 -15.47 18.55 -28.33
C GLU A 41 -15.84 19.60 -29.38
N ARG A 42 -14.95 20.55 -29.69
CA ARG A 42 -15.15 21.52 -30.79
C ARG A 42 -15.20 20.87 -32.17
N LYS A 43 -14.53 19.74 -32.34
CA LYS A 43 -14.51 18.96 -33.59
C LYS A 43 -15.65 17.94 -33.64
N TRP A 44 -16.41 17.77 -32.55
CA TRP A 44 -17.48 16.78 -32.46
C TRP A 44 -18.84 17.39 -32.87
N PRO A 45 -19.57 16.80 -33.84
CA PRO A 45 -20.77 17.41 -34.40
C PRO A 45 -22.04 17.12 -33.57
N TYR A 46 -22.01 17.37 -32.26
CA TYR A 46 -23.17 17.06 -31.38
C TYR A 46 -24.36 18.03 -31.55
N LYS A 47 -24.14 19.21 -32.16
CA LYS A 47 -25.19 20.24 -32.32
C LYS A 47 -26.14 20.05 -33.52
N VAL A 48 -25.86 19.12 -34.42
CA VAL A 48 -26.72 18.89 -35.61
C VAL A 48 -27.96 18.02 -35.27
N LEU A 49 -27.91 17.24 -34.19
CA LEU A 49 -29.01 16.34 -33.81
C LEU A 49 -30.06 16.99 -32.89
N SER A 50 -29.75 18.09 -32.21
CA SER A 50 -30.71 18.75 -31.31
C SER A 50 -31.72 19.65 -32.04
N GLN A 51 -31.51 19.96 -33.32
CA GLN A 51 -32.46 20.75 -34.12
C GLN A 51 -33.53 19.91 -34.83
N GLN A 52 -33.42 18.58 -34.83
CA GLN A 52 -34.34 17.71 -35.58
C GLN A 52 -35.53 17.17 -34.75
N ARG A 53 -35.69 17.59 -33.49
CA ARG A 53 -36.87 17.25 -32.68
C ARG A 53 -37.86 18.41 -32.69
N GLU A 54 -38.72 18.45 -33.71
CA GLU A 54 -39.92 19.29 -33.69
C GLU A 54 -40.87 18.87 -32.54
N PRO A 55 -41.49 19.82 -31.82
CA PRO A 55 -42.63 19.54 -30.97
C PRO A 55 -43.95 19.70 -31.76
N VAL A 56 -44.68 18.59 -31.84
CA VAL A 56 -46.07 18.52 -32.31
C VAL A 56 -47.01 18.95 -31.16
N LYS A 57 -47.71 20.10 -31.31
CA LYS A 57 -49.20 20.25 -31.29
C LYS A 57 -49.71 21.67 -30.97
N GLN A 58 -50.71 22.05 -31.80
CA GLN A 58 -51.98 22.76 -31.54
C GLN A 58 -52.05 24.30 -31.38
N ASN A 59 -52.65 24.89 -32.43
CA ASN A 59 -53.72 25.89 -32.46
C ASN A 59 -53.56 27.20 -31.67
N GLN A 60 -53.38 28.31 -32.41
CA GLN A 60 -54.27 29.48 -32.36
C GLN A 60 -54.01 30.50 -33.49
N LYS A 61 -55.11 30.84 -34.18
CA LYS A 61 -55.50 32.09 -34.90
C LYS A 61 -54.45 33.03 -35.54
N LYS A 62 -54.66 33.24 -36.85
CA LYS A 62 -54.62 34.51 -37.62
C LYS A 62 -53.51 35.52 -37.29
N GLN A 63 -52.60 35.73 -38.25
CA GLN A 63 -52.52 36.98 -39.05
C GLN A 63 -51.39 36.85 -40.09
N ALA A 64 -51.69 37.24 -41.33
CA ALA A 64 -50.67 37.52 -42.34
C ALA A 64 -49.99 38.87 -42.03
N PRO A 65 -48.76 39.09 -42.51
CA PRO A 65 -48.66 40.07 -43.57
C PRO A 65 -47.75 39.65 -44.74
N LYS A 66 -48.17 40.13 -45.90
CA LYS A 66 -47.49 40.12 -47.19
C LYS A 66 -46.14 40.80 -47.08
N GLN A 67 -45.10 40.21 -47.67
CA GLN A 67 -44.05 41.00 -48.34
C GLN A 67 -43.31 40.14 -49.39
N ASN A 68 -43.35 40.66 -50.62
CA ASN A 68 -42.40 40.47 -51.72
C ASN A 68 -42.45 39.14 -52.50
N PHE A 69 -43.58 38.92 -53.19
CA PHE A 69 -43.71 37.93 -54.27
C PHE A 69 -43.83 38.58 -55.67
N LEU A 70 -43.33 39.81 -55.83
CA LEU A 70 -43.36 40.55 -57.10
C LEU A 70 -42.02 41.18 -57.44
N GLN A 71 -40.96 40.37 -57.46
CA GLN A 71 -39.71 40.77 -58.12
C GLN A 71 -38.95 39.60 -58.76
N MET A 72 -39.70 38.61 -59.26
CA MET A 72 -39.15 37.57 -60.13
C MET A 72 -40.18 37.15 -61.19
N LEU A 73 -40.98 38.11 -61.66
CA LEU A 73 -42.02 37.85 -62.67
C LEU A 73 -41.93 38.76 -63.90
N VAL A 74 -40.80 39.44 -64.11
CA VAL A 74 -40.65 40.43 -65.19
C VAL A 74 -39.59 40.05 -66.25
N CYS A 75 -38.96 38.86 -66.17
CA CYS A 75 -37.99 38.41 -67.18
C CYS A 75 -38.44 37.25 -68.08
N PHE A 76 -39.68 36.75 -67.98
CA PHE A 76 -40.09 35.57 -68.77
C PHE A 76 -41.06 35.85 -69.92
N MET A 77 -41.41 37.09 -70.22
CA MET A 77 -42.41 37.40 -71.25
C MET A 77 -41.82 37.70 -72.65
N GLN A 78 -40.56 37.40 -72.92
CA GLN A 78 -39.93 37.65 -74.24
C GLN A 78 -39.15 36.47 -74.83
N SER A 79 -39.43 35.24 -74.42
CA SER A 79 -38.99 34.06 -75.16
C SER A 79 -40.14 33.08 -75.25
N GLY A 80 -40.52 32.72 -76.49
CA GLY A 80 -41.57 31.75 -76.81
C GLY A 80 -41.19 30.31 -76.48
N PHE A 81 -40.66 30.08 -75.28
CA PHE A 81 -40.54 28.75 -74.70
C PHE A 81 -41.60 28.62 -73.61
N ALA A 82 -42.53 27.70 -73.83
CA ALA A 82 -43.44 27.25 -72.78
C ALA A 82 -42.63 26.91 -71.53
N PHE A 83 -43.11 27.37 -70.36
CA PHE A 83 -42.50 27.03 -69.09
C PHE A 83 -42.37 25.49 -68.96
N PRO A 84 -41.32 24.97 -68.31
CA PRO A 84 -41.11 23.54 -68.11
C PRO A 84 -42.11 23.03 -67.07
N GLU A 85 -43.35 22.77 -67.48
CA GLU A 85 -44.37 22.16 -66.66
C GLU A 85 -43.98 20.70 -66.42
N ALA A 86 -43.26 20.49 -65.32
CA ALA A 86 -42.58 19.27 -64.91
C ALA A 86 -41.38 18.91 -65.82
N LEU A 87 -40.24 18.60 -65.21
CA LEU A 87 -39.38 17.56 -65.77
C LEU A 87 -40.33 16.41 -66.13
N SER A 88 -40.36 15.95 -67.39
CA SER A 88 -41.29 14.89 -67.77
C SER A 88 -41.17 13.74 -66.77
N GLU A 89 -42.26 13.01 -66.51
CA GLU A 89 -42.24 11.90 -65.55
C GLU A 89 -41.04 10.95 -65.77
N ALA A 90 -40.61 10.79 -67.03
CA ALA A 90 -39.43 10.04 -67.41
C ALA A 90 -38.08 10.70 -67.04
N ALA A 91 -37.99 12.03 -66.94
CA ALA A 91 -36.82 12.73 -66.42
C ALA A 91 -36.75 12.62 -64.89
N LEU A 92 -37.89 12.76 -64.20
CA LEU A 92 -37.99 12.52 -62.76
C LEU A 92 -37.61 11.07 -62.40
N GLU A 93 -38.13 10.09 -63.14
CA GLU A 93 -37.83 8.67 -62.94
C GLU A 93 -36.34 8.37 -63.17
N ARG A 94 -35.71 9.00 -64.18
CA ARG A 94 -34.26 8.87 -64.41
C ARG A 94 -33.44 9.41 -63.25
N THR A 95 -33.79 10.60 -62.72
CA THR A 95 -33.13 11.16 -61.54
C THR A 95 -33.31 10.25 -60.33
N ALA A 96 -34.53 9.76 -60.07
CA ALA A 96 -34.78 8.84 -58.96
C ALA A 96 -33.99 7.52 -59.08
N ARG A 97 -33.82 6.99 -60.30
CA ARG A 97 -33.00 5.80 -60.56
C ARG A 97 -31.50 6.06 -60.33
N LEU A 98 -31.00 7.23 -60.73
CA LEU A 98 -29.62 7.64 -60.47
C LEU A 98 -29.37 7.81 -58.96
N ASP A 99 -30.24 8.54 -58.26
CA ASP A 99 -30.14 8.74 -56.81
C ASP A 99 -30.16 7.40 -56.05
N LEU A 100 -31.02 6.46 -56.47
CA LEU A 100 -31.05 5.12 -55.88
C LEU A 100 -29.76 4.34 -56.15
N SER A 101 -29.21 4.44 -57.36
CA SER A 101 -27.92 3.80 -57.70
C SER A 101 -26.79 4.36 -56.84
N ASP A 102 -26.69 5.68 -56.70
CA ASP A 102 -25.68 6.34 -55.87
C ASP A 102 -25.81 5.96 -54.39
N ALA A 103 -27.04 5.87 -53.88
CA ALA A 103 -27.30 5.42 -52.52
C ALA A 103 -26.86 3.96 -52.28
N LEU A 104 -27.14 3.07 -53.24
CA LEU A 104 -26.72 1.66 -53.15
C LEU A 104 -25.19 1.53 -53.24
N ASP A 105 -24.55 2.29 -54.11
CA ASP A 105 -23.09 2.32 -54.25
C ASP A 105 -22.40 2.77 -52.96
N LEU A 106 -22.91 3.83 -52.34
CA LEU A 106 -22.42 4.31 -51.04
C LEU A 106 -22.64 3.25 -49.95
N SER A 107 -23.79 2.57 -49.94
CA SER A 107 -24.08 1.50 -48.98
C SER A 107 -23.11 0.32 -49.13
N GLU A 108 -22.72 -0.02 -50.37
CA GLU A 108 -21.74 -1.07 -50.63
C GLU A 108 -20.35 -0.66 -50.17
N MET A 109 -19.89 0.54 -50.52
CA MET A 109 -18.58 1.04 -50.11
C MET A 109 -18.45 1.04 -48.59
N THR A 110 -19.45 1.55 -47.88
CA THR A 110 -19.46 1.60 -46.41
C THR A 110 -19.44 0.20 -45.77
N TYR A 111 -20.14 -0.78 -46.34
CA TYR A 111 -20.06 -2.16 -45.89
C TYR A 111 -18.64 -2.74 -46.03
N VAL A 112 -18.00 -2.55 -47.20
CA VAL A 112 -16.65 -3.06 -47.46
C VAL A 112 -15.62 -2.40 -46.54
N ASP A 113 -15.72 -1.09 -46.34
CA ASP A 113 -14.82 -0.35 -45.45
C ASP A 113 -14.98 -0.76 -43.98
N LEU A 114 -16.21 -1.01 -43.53
CA LEU A 114 -16.47 -1.55 -42.20
C LEU A 114 -15.88 -2.95 -42.05
N ALA A 115 -16.08 -3.83 -43.04
CA ALA A 115 -15.55 -5.18 -43.02
C ALA A 115 -14.01 -5.19 -42.98
N ARG A 116 -13.36 -4.33 -43.77
CA ARG A 116 -11.89 -4.16 -43.76
C ARG A 116 -11.40 -3.65 -42.40
N SER A 117 -12.06 -2.62 -41.86
CA SER A 117 -11.75 -2.06 -40.54
C SER A 117 -11.88 -3.11 -39.42
N LEU A 118 -12.89 -3.99 -39.50
CA LEU A 118 -13.07 -5.09 -38.55
C LEU A 118 -11.99 -6.16 -38.71
N CYS A 119 -11.56 -6.47 -39.93
CA CYS A 119 -10.43 -7.37 -40.17
C CYS A 119 -9.14 -6.86 -39.56
N GLU A 120 -8.81 -5.59 -39.78
CA GLU A 120 -7.63 -4.95 -39.20
C GLU A 120 -7.71 -4.96 -37.67
N ALA A 121 -8.87 -4.63 -37.09
CA ALA A 121 -9.06 -4.61 -35.64
C ALA A 121 -9.01 -6.00 -34.99
N LEU A 122 -9.38 -7.04 -35.72
CA LEU A 122 -9.30 -8.45 -35.28
C LEU A 122 -7.98 -9.11 -35.69
N GLU A 123 -7.03 -8.34 -36.22
CA GLU A 123 -5.72 -8.82 -36.70
C GLU A 123 -5.83 -10.00 -37.67
N LEU A 124 -6.90 -10.05 -38.47
CA LEU A 124 -7.11 -11.06 -39.50
C LEU A 124 -6.30 -10.70 -40.74
N SER A 125 -5.73 -11.70 -41.40
CA SER A 125 -5.05 -11.48 -42.68
C SER A 125 -6.05 -10.97 -43.72
N GLU A 126 -5.64 -9.98 -44.51
CA GLU A 126 -6.45 -9.27 -45.51
C GLU A 126 -7.20 -10.20 -46.50
N LEU A 127 -6.71 -11.44 -46.69
CA LEU A 127 -7.26 -12.45 -47.59
C LEU A 127 -8.36 -13.34 -46.96
N GLN A 128 -8.75 -13.14 -45.71
CA GLN A 128 -9.73 -14.02 -45.05
C GLN A 128 -11.19 -13.69 -45.36
N LEU A 129 -11.49 -12.47 -45.82
CA LEU A 129 -12.85 -12.10 -46.22
C LEU A 129 -12.99 -12.15 -47.73
N SER A 130 -13.58 -13.24 -48.20
CA SER A 130 -13.78 -13.51 -49.63
C SER A 130 -14.99 -12.78 -50.24
N GLY A 131 -15.90 -12.28 -49.40
CA GLY A 131 -17.14 -11.59 -49.77
C GLY A 131 -17.02 -10.07 -49.91
N CYS A 132 -15.83 -9.49 -49.68
CA CYS A 132 -15.59 -8.05 -49.64
C CYS A 132 -15.37 -7.39 -51.03
N PHE A 133 -15.79 -8.03 -52.11
CA PHE A 133 -15.74 -7.46 -53.46
C PHE A 133 -17.02 -6.70 -53.82
N SER A 134 -16.92 -5.77 -54.78
CA SER A 134 -18.06 -5.01 -55.29
C SER A 134 -19.01 -5.92 -56.07
N LEU A 135 -20.31 -5.71 -55.88
CA LEU A 135 -21.38 -6.40 -56.59
C LEU A 135 -21.75 -5.72 -57.92
N LYS A 136 -21.10 -4.59 -58.24
CA LYS A 136 -21.36 -3.83 -59.46
C LYS A 136 -21.13 -4.69 -60.69
N HIS A 137 -22.09 -4.63 -61.62
CA HIS A 137 -22.04 -5.30 -62.92
C HIS A 137 -21.97 -6.84 -62.88
N LEU A 138 -22.25 -7.46 -61.73
CA LEU A 138 -22.32 -8.92 -61.61
C LEU A 138 -23.71 -9.46 -62.01
N PRO A 139 -23.77 -10.62 -62.69
CA PRO A 139 -25.03 -11.32 -62.94
C PRO A 139 -25.70 -11.75 -61.63
N PRO A 140 -27.03 -11.99 -61.62
CA PRO A 140 -27.76 -12.35 -60.40
C PRO A 140 -27.18 -13.55 -59.64
N GLU A 141 -26.76 -14.59 -60.34
CA GLU A 141 -26.18 -15.80 -59.75
C GLU A 141 -24.87 -15.51 -58.98
N GLU A 142 -23.97 -14.72 -59.57
CA GLU A 142 -22.73 -14.29 -58.91
C GLU A 142 -23.02 -13.38 -57.70
N ARG A 143 -24.04 -12.53 -57.77
CA ARG A 143 -24.45 -11.70 -56.62
C ARG A 143 -24.98 -12.54 -55.45
N GLU A 144 -25.74 -13.59 -55.72
CA GLU A 144 -26.19 -14.54 -54.69
C GLU A 144 -25.03 -15.33 -54.07
N HIS A 145 -24.06 -15.74 -54.91
CA HIS A 145 -22.83 -16.34 -54.44
C HIS A 145 -22.05 -15.40 -53.50
N MET A 146 -21.85 -14.15 -53.91
CA MET A 146 -21.19 -13.13 -53.09
C MET A 146 -21.95 -12.84 -51.80
N ALA A 147 -23.29 -12.83 -51.84
CA ALA A 147 -24.12 -12.68 -50.64
C ALA A 147 -23.87 -13.84 -49.65
N SER A 148 -23.71 -15.07 -50.15
CA SER A 148 -23.37 -16.24 -49.34
C SER A 148 -21.97 -16.14 -48.72
N LEU A 149 -20.98 -15.67 -49.49
CA LEU A 149 -19.63 -15.42 -48.97
C LEU A 149 -19.65 -14.33 -47.88
N ARG A 150 -20.37 -13.22 -48.09
CA ARG A 150 -20.55 -12.17 -47.08
C ARG A 150 -21.17 -12.71 -45.78
N GLN A 151 -22.13 -13.63 -45.88
CA GLN A 151 -22.69 -14.29 -44.70
C GLN A 151 -21.68 -15.19 -43.98
N GLN A 152 -20.83 -15.91 -44.72
CA GLN A 152 -19.77 -16.74 -44.15
C GLN A 152 -18.71 -15.89 -43.44
N ASP A 153 -18.29 -14.81 -44.08
CA ASP A 153 -17.37 -13.80 -43.54
C ASP A 153 -17.90 -13.20 -42.23
N LEU A 154 -19.18 -12.81 -42.20
CA LEU A 154 -19.81 -12.32 -40.96
C LEU A 154 -19.84 -13.37 -39.85
N LYS A 155 -20.03 -14.65 -40.17
CA LYS A 155 -19.95 -15.74 -39.18
C LYS A 155 -18.52 -15.89 -38.63
N LEU A 156 -17.50 -15.79 -39.49
CA LEU A 156 -16.10 -15.81 -39.09
C LEU A 156 -15.78 -14.65 -38.15
N LEU A 157 -16.12 -13.42 -38.53
CA LEU A 157 -15.91 -12.21 -37.71
C LEU A 157 -16.59 -12.32 -36.34
N ARG A 158 -17.84 -12.82 -36.29
CA ARG A 158 -18.55 -13.05 -35.03
C ARG A 158 -17.83 -14.07 -34.13
N ARG A 159 -17.33 -15.16 -34.70
CA ARG A 159 -16.59 -16.18 -33.94
C ARG A 159 -15.28 -15.61 -33.39
N GLN A 160 -14.54 -14.85 -34.20
CA GLN A 160 -13.29 -14.21 -33.76
C GLN A 160 -13.54 -13.21 -32.64
N LEU A 161 -14.55 -12.34 -32.79
CA LEU A 161 -14.94 -11.40 -31.75
C LEU A 161 -15.33 -12.11 -30.44
N ALA A 162 -16.11 -13.19 -30.53
CA ALA A 162 -16.48 -13.97 -29.35
C ALA A 162 -15.25 -14.59 -28.66
N MET A 163 -14.30 -15.11 -29.43
CA MET A 163 -13.04 -15.65 -28.90
C MET A 163 -12.22 -14.57 -28.18
N HIS A 164 -12.03 -13.40 -28.79
CA HIS A 164 -11.31 -12.28 -28.17
C HIS A 164 -12.00 -11.79 -26.91
N ASN A 165 -13.34 -11.67 -26.91
CA ASN A 165 -14.12 -11.29 -25.73
C ASN A 165 -13.95 -12.28 -24.59
N ASN A 166 -14.03 -13.59 -24.87
CA ASN A 166 -13.83 -14.63 -23.87
C ASN A 166 -12.40 -14.61 -23.30
N LEU A 167 -11.39 -14.46 -24.15
CA LEU A 167 -10.00 -14.34 -23.73
C LEU A 167 -9.78 -13.11 -22.84
N ALA A 168 -10.35 -11.97 -23.22
CA ALA A 168 -10.28 -10.75 -22.43
C ALA A 168 -10.96 -10.91 -21.06
N GLN A 169 -12.15 -11.54 -21.02
CA GLN A 169 -12.87 -11.81 -19.79
C GLN A 169 -12.10 -12.76 -18.87
N ASN A 170 -11.56 -13.86 -19.40
CA ASN A 170 -10.76 -14.82 -18.63
C ASN A 170 -9.51 -14.16 -18.05
N LYS A 171 -8.81 -13.32 -18.83
CA LYS A 171 -7.65 -12.57 -18.36
C LYS A 171 -8.02 -11.58 -17.25
N ALA A 172 -9.15 -10.89 -17.38
CA ALA A 172 -9.65 -10.00 -16.35
C ALA A 172 -9.98 -10.73 -15.03
N GLN A 173 -10.61 -11.91 -15.12
CA GLN A 173 -10.91 -12.76 -13.97
C GLN A 173 -9.63 -13.25 -13.27
N LEU A 174 -8.64 -13.72 -14.04
CA LEU A 174 -7.36 -14.17 -13.49
C LEU A 174 -6.62 -13.02 -12.77
N LEU A 175 -6.62 -11.82 -13.35
CA LEU A 175 -6.04 -10.63 -12.70
C LEU A 175 -6.78 -10.28 -11.41
N GLN A 176 -8.11 -10.39 -11.39
CA GLN A 176 -8.92 -10.16 -10.19
C GLN A 176 -8.63 -11.18 -9.10
N GLU A 177 -8.47 -12.46 -9.44
CA GLU A 177 -8.06 -13.53 -8.53
C GLU A 177 -6.68 -13.27 -7.93
N SER A 178 -5.69 -13.00 -8.77
CA SER A 178 -4.34 -12.66 -8.33
C SER A 178 -4.33 -11.44 -7.40
N GLN A 179 -5.12 -10.41 -7.70
CA GLN A 179 -5.24 -9.23 -6.85
C GLN A 179 -5.84 -9.55 -5.47
N ARG A 180 -6.80 -10.49 -5.41
CA ARG A 180 -7.35 -10.98 -4.13
C ARG A 180 -6.31 -11.75 -3.34
N GLU A 181 -5.58 -12.66 -3.97
CA GLU A 181 -4.52 -13.44 -3.31
C GLU A 181 -3.42 -12.53 -2.74
N ILE A 182 -2.98 -11.53 -3.51
CA ILE A 182 -2.01 -10.52 -3.04
C ILE A 182 -2.54 -9.79 -1.81
N GLN A 183 -3.83 -9.44 -1.78
CA GLN A 183 -4.42 -8.77 -0.62
C GLN A 183 -4.45 -9.70 0.60
N THR A 184 -4.90 -10.95 0.43
CA THR A 184 -4.87 -11.95 1.51
C THR A 184 -3.46 -12.19 2.05
N LEU A 185 -2.46 -12.25 1.17
CA LEU A 185 -1.05 -12.38 1.59
C LEU A 185 -0.60 -11.17 2.42
N ARG A 186 -0.94 -9.94 2.00
CA ARG A 186 -0.62 -8.73 2.77
C ARG A 186 -1.28 -8.75 4.15
N ASP A 187 -2.55 -9.14 4.22
CA ASP A 187 -3.30 -9.20 5.48
C ASP A 187 -2.69 -10.27 6.41
N SER A 188 -2.34 -11.44 5.87
CA SER A 188 -1.66 -12.49 6.64
C SER A 188 -0.28 -12.07 7.14
N GLN A 189 0.48 -11.32 6.33
CA GLN A 189 1.78 -10.79 6.70
C GLN A 189 1.65 -9.76 7.81
N ALA A 190 0.65 -8.88 7.75
CA ALA A 190 0.37 -7.90 8.80
C ALA A 190 0.00 -8.59 10.12
N ALA A 191 -0.84 -9.64 10.06
CA ALA A 191 -1.18 -10.44 11.24
C ALA A 191 0.05 -11.14 11.85
N ALA A 192 0.92 -11.71 11.01
CA ALA A 192 2.17 -12.34 11.46
C ALA A 192 3.11 -11.33 12.14
N GLN A 193 3.25 -10.13 11.58
CA GLN A 193 4.04 -9.04 12.18
C GLN A 193 3.48 -8.63 13.53
N GLN A 194 2.15 -8.53 13.66
CA GLN A 194 1.50 -8.19 14.92
C GLN A 194 1.77 -9.24 16.00
N LEU A 195 1.63 -10.53 15.67
CA LEU A 195 1.96 -11.62 16.59
C LEU A 195 3.44 -11.62 16.97
N GLN A 196 4.34 -11.29 16.03
CA GLN A 196 5.76 -11.18 16.32
C GLN A 196 6.06 -10.06 17.32
N ILE A 197 5.40 -8.91 17.18
CA ILE A 197 5.52 -7.80 18.14
C ILE A 197 5.00 -8.24 19.51
N GLU A 198 3.85 -8.88 19.57
CA GLU A 198 3.26 -9.37 20.82
C GLU A 198 4.18 -10.36 21.55
N LEU A 199 4.66 -11.38 20.85
CA LEU A 199 5.62 -12.37 21.39
C LEU A 199 6.92 -11.72 21.86
N SER A 200 7.44 -10.73 21.13
CA SER A 200 8.63 -10.00 21.54
C SER A 200 8.41 -9.22 22.85
N SER A 201 7.21 -8.67 23.03
CA SER A 201 6.81 -7.96 24.24
C SER A 201 6.65 -8.90 25.43
N GLU A 202 6.05 -10.07 25.22
CA GLU A 202 5.89 -11.10 26.26
C GLU A 202 7.25 -11.67 26.67
N LEU A 203 8.15 -11.92 25.72
CA LEU A 203 9.51 -12.35 26.01
C LEU A 203 10.26 -11.31 26.87
N ALA A 204 10.09 -10.02 26.57
CA ALA A 204 10.68 -8.95 27.37
C ALA A 204 10.11 -8.93 28.80
N LYS A 205 8.80 -9.09 28.96
CA LYS A 205 8.14 -9.20 30.27
C LYS A 205 8.66 -10.40 31.06
N MET A 206 8.70 -11.59 30.45
CA MET A 206 9.23 -12.80 31.11
C MET A 206 10.70 -12.64 31.52
N LYS A 207 11.53 -12.01 30.68
CA LYS A 207 12.93 -11.73 31.04
C LYS A 207 13.03 -10.80 32.24
N LEU A 208 12.21 -9.74 32.28
CA LEU A 208 12.16 -8.81 33.41
C LEU A 208 11.75 -9.55 34.69
N GLU A 209 10.66 -10.31 34.66
CA GLU A 209 10.16 -11.09 35.80
C GLU A 209 11.21 -12.09 36.30
N THR A 210 11.84 -12.83 35.38
CA THR A 210 12.91 -13.78 35.72
C THR A 210 14.06 -13.08 36.45
N ASN A 211 14.46 -11.89 35.99
CA ASN A 211 15.52 -11.11 36.62
C ASN A 211 15.09 -10.60 38.00
N THR A 212 13.86 -10.13 38.16
CA THR A 212 13.29 -9.73 39.45
C THR A 212 13.28 -10.89 40.44
N LEU A 213 12.84 -12.08 40.00
CA LEU A 213 12.81 -13.28 40.83
C LEU A 213 14.22 -13.73 41.24
N ARG A 214 15.20 -13.67 40.32
CA ARG A 214 16.62 -13.95 40.66
C ARG A 214 17.16 -12.99 41.69
N GLN A 215 16.89 -11.69 41.53
CA GLN A 215 17.35 -10.68 42.48
C GLN A 215 16.70 -10.87 43.86
N ALA A 216 15.40 -11.17 43.91
CA ALA A 216 14.71 -11.48 45.16
C ALA A 216 15.31 -12.72 45.84
N LEU A 217 15.60 -13.77 45.06
CA LEU A 217 16.25 -14.98 45.57
C LEU A 217 17.64 -14.67 46.16
N GLU A 218 18.48 -13.93 45.45
CA GLU A 218 19.81 -13.52 45.93
C GLU A 218 19.72 -12.68 47.21
N ASN A 219 18.76 -11.75 47.28
CA ASN A 219 18.50 -10.96 48.48
C ASN A 219 18.09 -11.84 49.68
N THR A 220 17.22 -12.83 49.47
CA THR A 220 16.83 -13.74 50.56
C THR A 220 18.00 -14.63 51.01
N GLN A 221 18.82 -15.10 50.07
CA GLN A 221 19.98 -15.93 50.37
C GLN A 221 21.03 -15.15 51.16
N THR A 222 21.33 -13.91 50.78
CA THR A 222 22.26 -13.03 51.52
C THR A 222 21.72 -12.68 52.91
N GLN A 223 20.42 -12.42 53.07
CA GLN A 223 19.81 -12.21 54.39
C GLN A 223 19.92 -13.44 55.29
N LEU A 224 19.66 -14.65 54.75
CA LEU A 224 19.80 -15.90 55.50
C LEU A 224 21.26 -16.16 55.89
N GLN A 225 22.22 -15.90 55.00
CA GLN A 225 23.65 -16.00 55.33
C GLN A 225 24.04 -14.99 56.41
N HIS A 226 23.60 -13.74 56.32
CA HIS A 226 23.85 -12.73 57.34
C HIS A 226 23.25 -13.13 58.68
N GLY A 227 21.99 -13.58 58.71
CA GLY A 227 21.30 -14.03 59.92
C GLY A 227 21.95 -15.27 60.55
N THR A 228 22.37 -16.26 59.74
CA THR A 228 23.08 -17.44 60.24
C THR A 228 24.46 -17.10 60.77
N ASN A 229 25.21 -16.22 60.10
CA ASN A 229 26.51 -15.73 60.56
C ASN A 229 26.36 -14.91 61.85
N HIS A 230 25.36 -14.02 61.92
CA HIS A 230 25.05 -13.26 63.13
C HIS A 230 24.68 -14.20 64.29
N ARG A 231 23.83 -15.20 64.06
CA ARG A 231 23.48 -16.21 65.07
C ARG A 231 24.72 -16.99 65.55
N LYS A 232 25.59 -17.43 64.63
CA LYS A 232 26.86 -18.09 64.99
C LYS A 232 27.73 -17.19 65.85
N ARG A 233 27.85 -15.90 65.50
CA ARG A 233 28.60 -14.91 66.30
C ARG A 233 27.99 -14.70 67.67
N MET A 234 26.66 -14.61 67.78
CA MET A 234 25.95 -14.48 69.05
C MET A 234 26.18 -15.69 69.95
N VAL A 235 26.08 -16.91 69.40
CA VAL A 235 26.37 -18.14 70.17
C VAL A 235 27.83 -18.16 70.64
N ALA A 236 28.78 -17.79 69.79
CA ALA A 236 30.19 -17.70 70.16
C ALA A 236 30.44 -16.63 71.25
N TYR A 237 29.78 -15.48 71.15
CA TYR A 237 29.85 -14.42 72.16
C TYR A 237 29.28 -14.89 73.50
N THR A 238 28.08 -15.49 73.51
CA THR A 238 27.48 -16.05 74.73
C THR A 238 28.37 -17.13 75.35
N ALA A 239 28.92 -18.04 74.53
CA ALA A 239 29.87 -19.06 75.01
C ALA A 239 31.11 -18.42 75.65
N HIS A 240 31.71 -17.42 75.01
CA HIS A 240 32.85 -16.67 75.56
C HIS A 240 32.50 -16.00 76.91
N THR A 241 31.34 -15.34 77.00
CA THR A 241 30.89 -14.72 78.24
C THR A 241 30.70 -15.75 79.36
N ILE A 242 30.07 -16.89 79.07
CA ILE A 242 29.88 -17.98 80.04
C ILE A 242 31.22 -18.53 80.52
N THR A 243 32.18 -18.77 79.61
CA THR A 243 33.52 -19.23 80.01
C THR A 243 34.25 -18.20 80.87
N HIS A 244 34.12 -16.91 80.55
CA HIS A 244 34.74 -15.84 81.32
C HIS A 244 34.13 -15.70 82.72
N THR A 245 32.79 -15.72 82.85
CA THR A 245 32.13 -15.69 84.17
C THR A 245 32.43 -16.94 84.99
N GLN A 246 32.49 -18.13 84.38
CA GLN A 246 32.87 -19.36 85.07
C GLN A 246 34.32 -19.31 85.56
N SER A 247 35.25 -18.79 84.75
CA SER A 247 36.63 -18.55 85.18
C SER A 247 36.69 -17.56 86.35
N HIS A 248 35.97 -16.44 86.27
CA HIS A 248 35.94 -15.43 87.33
C HIS A 248 35.36 -15.97 88.65
N MET A 249 34.35 -16.86 88.61
CA MET A 249 33.86 -17.54 89.81
C MET A 249 34.91 -18.49 90.42
N HIS A 250 35.64 -19.26 89.60
CA HIS A 250 36.70 -20.14 90.11
C HIS A 250 37.91 -19.36 90.66
N THR A 251 38.21 -18.18 90.12
CA THR A 251 39.27 -17.30 90.64
C THR A 251 38.92 -16.69 92.01
N TYR A 252 37.65 -16.62 92.41
CA TYR A 252 37.24 -16.06 93.71
C TYR A 252 37.23 -17.08 94.87
N THR A 253 37.55 -18.36 94.62
CA THR A 253 37.54 -19.43 95.64
C THR A 253 38.93 -19.99 95.98
N LEU A 254 39.93 -19.14 96.19
CA LEU A 254 41.14 -19.53 96.95
C LEU A 254 41.79 -18.34 97.66
N THR A 255 41.14 -17.80 98.68
CA THR A 255 41.82 -17.05 99.73
C THR A 255 42.40 -18.04 100.75
N HIS A 256 43.61 -18.54 100.48
CA HIS A 256 44.39 -19.26 101.48
C HIS A 256 45.01 -18.25 102.45
N SER A 257 44.48 -18.16 103.67
CA SER A 257 45.12 -17.44 104.77
C SER A 257 46.40 -18.18 105.19
N HIS A 258 47.56 -17.55 105.07
CA HIS A 258 48.83 -18.09 105.57
C HIS A 258 49.19 -17.41 106.89
N THR A 259 49.23 -18.16 107.97
CA THR A 259 49.71 -17.73 109.29
C THR A 259 51.23 -17.91 109.32
N HIS A 260 52.00 -16.86 109.68
CA HIS A 260 53.43 -16.97 109.95
C HIS A 260 53.67 -17.03 111.46
N THR A 261 54.33 -18.10 111.93
CA THR A 261 54.76 -18.27 113.32
C THR A 261 56.20 -17.75 113.45
N LEU A 262 56.39 -16.71 114.27
CA LEU A 262 57.68 -16.11 114.60
C LEU A 262 58.33 -16.90 115.75
N THR A 263 59.40 -17.66 115.48
CA THR A 263 60.21 -18.33 116.50
C THR A 263 61.51 -17.56 116.75
N HIS A 264 61.57 -16.88 117.89
CA HIS A 264 62.74 -16.19 118.44
C HIS A 264 63.63 -17.21 119.18
N SER A 265 64.93 -17.27 118.87
CA SER A 265 65.92 -18.10 119.60
C SER A 265 67.03 -17.23 120.18
N HIS A 266 67.29 -17.39 121.48
CA HIS A 266 68.27 -16.62 122.27
C HIS A 266 69.01 -17.58 123.21
N THR A 267 70.36 -17.54 123.26
CA THR A 267 71.29 -18.02 124.32
C THR A 267 72.71 -18.04 123.74
N HIS A 268 73.85 -17.89 124.43
CA HIS A 268 74.27 -17.41 125.76
C HIS A 268 75.82 -17.40 125.72
N THR A 269 76.47 -16.42 126.34
CA THR A 269 77.94 -16.23 126.41
C THR A 269 78.60 -17.20 127.39
N HIS A 270 79.78 -17.77 127.09
CA HIS A 270 80.62 -18.44 128.08
C HIS A 270 82.10 -18.09 127.92
N THR A 271 82.68 -17.62 129.02
CA THR A 271 84.09 -17.26 129.23
C THR A 271 84.93 -18.50 129.55
N HIS A 272 86.14 -18.63 128.99
CA HIS A 272 87.22 -19.41 129.60
C HIS A 272 88.60 -18.77 129.38
N THR A 273 89.32 -18.69 130.49
CA THR A 273 90.68 -18.20 130.71
C THR A 273 91.66 -19.37 130.69
N LEU A 274 92.92 -19.15 130.24
CA LEU A 274 94.21 -19.61 130.82
C LEU A 274 95.24 -20.05 129.76
N LEU A 275 96.43 -19.42 129.87
CA LEU A 275 97.81 -19.98 129.87
C LEU A 275 98.21 -20.89 128.68
N GLN A 276 99.40 -20.82 128.07
CA GLN A 276 100.73 -20.48 128.57
C GLN A 276 101.69 -20.55 127.36
N ASN A 277 102.72 -19.69 127.31
CA ASN A 277 104.15 -19.99 127.07
C ASN A 277 104.58 -20.89 125.87
N ARG A 278 105.72 -20.74 125.18
CA ARG A 278 106.94 -19.90 125.20
C ARG A 278 107.94 -20.60 124.24
N LYS A 279 108.96 -19.86 123.76
CA LYS A 279 110.25 -20.30 123.16
C LYS A 279 110.19 -20.60 121.65
N LEU A 280 111.14 -20.16 120.81
CA LEU A 280 112.49 -19.58 120.97
C LEU A 280 112.75 -18.59 119.82
#